data_AF-A0A2V7TQ93-F1
#
_entry.id   AF-A0A2V7TQ93-F1
#
_cell.length_a   1.000
_cell.length_b   1.000
_cell.length_c   1.000
_cell.angle_alpha   90.00
_cell.angle_beta   90.00
_cell.angle_gamma   90.00
#
_symmetry.space_group_name_H-M   'P 1'
#
loop_
_entity.id
_entity.type
_entity.pdbx_description
1 polymer ?
#
loop_
_entity_poly.entity_id
_entity_poly.type
_entity_poly.pdbx_seq_one_letter_code
_entity_poly.pdbx_strand_id
1 'polypeptide(L)'
;MDWRRPLEAALDAALAAGEILRRDFHRAGGARGGGDKAEADVEAERLIRARLREAFPGWGYLGEETGRAPGEAGRPIWLVDPNDGTRDYLAGRRGSAVAIGLLADRRPVLGVVFAFAYPDDDGDLFTWAEGCGPVRRNGRAAPARLPDALGAQDVVLVSSKGDRDPETNLRCVAPARYRTVPSIAHRLALVAAGEAAAAASLFAPGAWDYAAGDALLRGAGAVIVDEEGREVAYADDGTSQTLRAFAGSKTAVGELVPRPWAEVSSGPWRGERPASLKPGSAVEDAGLLSRAQGCLLGQIAGDNLGALVEFCTAAEIAARHPDGPRLLEDGGHWGILAGQPTDDSEMALALARAVVGAGTYDDGKVLEAYRAWYRSGPFDVGDTTRAALVGYLVADSQANGSLMRASPLAILAHRSRPEEAAELGRRDSALTHPHPVCRDAVAAFVIATSRAIARGGEAEGAYEAALAWARSEAVAPVTETLVRAAAEAPRCDEGHTGWVLVTLQNAFHELLHAPSVEAGVVATVRRGGDTDTNGAVAGALLGAVHGRSAIPVQWRSMISSCRPHPLRAAHPRPRSCWPVDALELAEGLLLAGA
;
A
#
# COMPACT_ATOMS: atom_id res chain seq x y z
N MET A 1 11.99 16.98 -33.57
CA MET A 1 10.68 16.46 -34.04
C MET A 1 9.65 16.88 -32.98
N ASP A 2 8.39 17.12 -33.33
CA ASP A 2 7.34 17.36 -32.32
C ASP A 2 6.83 15.99 -31.81
N TRP A 3 6.96 15.75 -30.50
CA TRP A 3 6.62 14.47 -29.88
C TRP A 3 5.20 14.39 -29.32
N ARG A 4 4.38 15.46 -29.44
CA ARG A 4 2.99 15.48 -28.94
C ARG A 4 2.10 14.42 -29.56
N ARG A 5 2.03 14.36 -30.90
CA ARG A 5 1.20 13.38 -31.61
C ARG A 5 1.65 11.93 -31.36
N PRO A 6 2.96 11.60 -31.34
CA PRO A 6 3.44 10.30 -30.89
C PRO A 6 3.03 9.96 -29.45
N LEU A 7 3.08 10.93 -28.53
CA LEU A 7 2.69 10.73 -27.14
C LEU A 7 1.20 10.42 -27.01
N GLU A 8 0.35 11.15 -27.72
CA GLU A 8 -1.09 10.87 -27.78
C GLU A 8 -1.38 9.46 -28.32
N ALA A 9 -0.70 9.04 -29.40
CA ALA A 9 -0.87 7.70 -29.96
C ALA A 9 -0.42 6.58 -29.01
N ALA A 10 0.71 6.79 -28.31
CA ALA A 10 1.21 5.84 -27.31
C ALA A 10 0.30 5.76 -26.08
N LEU A 11 -0.22 6.90 -25.62
CA LEU A 11 -1.20 6.98 -24.53
C LEU A 11 -2.47 6.20 -24.87
N ASP A 12 -3.05 6.45 -26.04
CA ASP A 12 -4.25 5.76 -26.51
C ASP A 12 -4.03 4.25 -26.65
N ALA A 13 -2.85 3.84 -27.14
CA ALA A 13 -2.49 2.43 -27.26
C ALA A 13 -2.33 1.77 -25.88
N ALA A 14 -1.65 2.43 -24.93
CA ALA A 14 -1.43 1.91 -23.59
C ALA A 14 -2.75 1.73 -22.82
N LEU A 15 -3.66 2.71 -22.88
CA LEU A 15 -4.96 2.61 -22.23
C LEU A 15 -5.80 1.47 -22.81
N ALA A 16 -5.84 1.33 -24.13
CA ALA A 16 -6.59 0.25 -24.78
C ALA A 16 -6.00 -1.14 -24.52
N ALA A 17 -4.67 -1.27 -24.47
CA ALA A 17 -4.00 -2.50 -24.08
C ALA A 17 -4.24 -2.84 -22.60
N GLY A 18 -4.17 -1.83 -21.73
CA GLY A 18 -4.46 -1.97 -20.30
C GLY A 18 -5.87 -2.49 -20.04
N GLU A 19 -6.87 -2.09 -20.83
CA GLU A 19 -8.23 -2.63 -20.74
C GLU A 19 -8.33 -4.12 -21.11
N ILE A 20 -7.56 -4.59 -22.10
CA ILE A 20 -7.49 -6.02 -22.44
C ILE A 20 -6.93 -6.81 -21.25
N LEU A 21 -5.80 -6.35 -20.71
CA LEU A 21 -5.10 -6.99 -19.60
C LEU A 21 -5.91 -6.95 -18.30
N ARG A 22 -6.56 -5.81 -18.00
CA ARG A 22 -7.44 -5.66 -16.83
C ARG A 22 -8.62 -6.63 -16.88
N ARG A 23 -9.26 -6.79 -18.05
CA ARG A 23 -10.36 -7.77 -18.21
C ARG A 23 -9.90 -9.21 -18.05
N ASP A 24 -8.71 -9.54 -18.57
CA ASP A 24 -8.15 -10.88 -18.42
C ASP A 24 -7.68 -11.15 -16.98
N PHE A 25 -7.17 -10.14 -16.26
CA PHE A 25 -6.82 -10.20 -14.84
C PHE A 25 -8.01 -10.63 -13.96
N HIS A 26 -9.18 -10.05 -14.21
CA HIS A 26 -10.42 -10.32 -13.46
C HIS A 26 -11.18 -11.55 -13.94
N ARG A 27 -10.67 -12.29 -14.92
CA ARG A 27 -11.34 -13.47 -15.45
C ARG A 27 -11.51 -14.53 -14.35
N ALA A 28 -12.67 -15.19 -14.33
CA ALA A 28 -12.92 -16.30 -13.42
C ALA A 28 -11.86 -17.41 -13.61
N GLY A 29 -11.20 -17.78 -12.51
CA GLY A 29 -10.07 -18.73 -12.52
C GLY A 29 -8.70 -18.10 -12.83
N GLY A 30 -8.65 -16.79 -13.03
CA GLY A 30 -7.45 -16.01 -13.27
C GLY A 30 -7.14 -15.76 -14.74
N ALA A 31 -6.13 -14.90 -14.93
CA ALA A 31 -5.55 -14.57 -16.22
C ALA A 31 -5.10 -15.81 -16.99
N ARG A 32 -5.24 -15.76 -18.32
CA ARG A 32 -4.92 -16.90 -19.20
C ARG A 32 -3.41 -16.98 -19.44
N GLY A 33 -2.80 -18.10 -19.10
CA GLY A 33 -1.40 -18.36 -19.39
C GLY A 33 -0.72 -19.25 -18.36
N GLY A 34 0.61 -19.28 -18.40
CA GLY A 34 1.42 -20.07 -17.49
C GLY A 34 2.89 -19.68 -17.52
N GLY A 35 3.57 -19.88 -16.39
CA GLY A 35 4.98 -19.51 -16.25
C GLY A 35 5.18 -18.00 -16.27
N ASP A 36 5.71 -17.49 -17.38
CA ASP A 36 5.99 -16.08 -17.63
C ASP A 36 5.34 -15.56 -18.92
N LYS A 37 4.32 -16.26 -19.44
CA LYS A 37 3.59 -15.85 -20.65
C LYS A 37 2.09 -15.88 -20.44
N ALA A 38 1.40 -14.77 -20.71
CA ALA A 38 -0.05 -14.71 -20.76
C ALA A 38 -0.54 -14.59 -22.20
N GLU A 39 -1.70 -15.18 -22.51
CA GLU A 39 -2.31 -15.05 -23.84
C GLU A 39 -2.68 -13.58 -24.14
N ALA A 40 -3.06 -12.84 -23.10
CA ALA A 40 -3.40 -11.42 -23.18
C ALA A 40 -2.21 -10.53 -23.57
N ASP A 41 -0.95 -10.96 -23.32
CA ASP A 41 0.26 -10.22 -23.70
C ASP A 41 0.33 -10.05 -25.22
N VAL A 42 0.11 -11.16 -25.94
CA VAL A 42 0.10 -11.19 -27.41
C VAL A 42 -1.09 -10.38 -27.98
N GLU A 43 -2.26 -10.46 -27.34
CA GLU A 43 -3.46 -9.71 -27.75
C GLU A 43 -3.25 -8.20 -27.59
N ALA A 44 -2.73 -7.78 -26.44
CA ALA A 44 -2.38 -6.40 -26.12
C ALA A 44 -1.30 -5.86 -27.07
N GLU A 45 -0.21 -6.59 -27.29
CA GLU A 45 0.87 -6.13 -28.17
C GLU A 45 0.43 -5.98 -29.62
N ARG A 46 -0.39 -6.91 -30.14
CA ARG A 46 -0.92 -6.81 -31.50
C ARG A 46 -1.74 -5.54 -31.68
N LEU A 47 -2.54 -5.15 -30.67
CA LEU A 47 -3.29 -3.90 -30.68
C LEU A 47 -2.34 -2.69 -30.68
N ILE A 48 -1.36 -2.67 -29.78
CA ILE A 48 -0.37 -1.58 -29.68
C ILE A 48 0.36 -1.42 -31.03
N ARG A 49 0.90 -2.52 -31.56
CA ARG A 49 1.64 -2.54 -32.83
C ARG A 49 0.79 -2.05 -33.99
N ALA A 50 -0.48 -2.47 -34.08
CA ALA A 50 -1.39 -2.03 -35.13
C ALA A 50 -1.57 -0.51 -35.08
N ARG A 51 -1.94 0.04 -33.92
CA ARG A 51 -2.20 1.49 -33.73
C ARG A 51 -0.96 2.34 -34.01
N LEU A 52 0.19 1.97 -33.44
CA LEU A 52 1.42 2.74 -33.59
C LEU A 52 1.94 2.71 -35.04
N ARG A 53 1.84 1.58 -35.73
CA ARG A 53 2.29 1.47 -37.13
C ARG A 53 1.31 2.08 -38.12
N GLU A 54 0.02 2.10 -37.83
CA GLU A 54 -0.94 2.85 -38.63
C GLU A 54 -0.68 4.37 -38.52
N ALA A 55 -0.44 4.87 -37.30
CA ALA A 55 -0.12 6.27 -37.06
C ALA A 55 1.26 6.67 -37.62
N PHE A 56 2.24 5.76 -37.60
CA PHE A 56 3.62 5.99 -38.02
C PHE A 56 4.20 4.84 -38.88
N PRO A 57 3.78 4.69 -40.16
CA PRO A 57 4.12 3.51 -40.99
C PRO A 57 5.61 3.31 -41.28
N GLY A 58 6.40 4.38 -41.28
CA GLY A 58 7.84 4.33 -41.53
C GLY A 58 8.71 4.12 -40.29
N TRP A 59 8.12 4.04 -39.09
CA TRP A 59 8.89 3.90 -37.85
C TRP A 59 9.12 2.43 -37.50
N GLY A 60 10.24 2.15 -36.84
CA GLY A 60 10.58 0.81 -36.40
C GLY A 60 9.71 0.35 -35.23
N TYR A 61 9.70 -0.96 -34.99
CA TYR A 61 9.04 -1.56 -33.84
C TYR A 61 9.87 -2.73 -33.30
N LEU A 62 10.01 -2.81 -31.98
CA LEU A 62 10.56 -3.95 -31.26
C LEU A 62 9.64 -4.21 -30.05
N GLY A 63 8.91 -5.31 -30.08
CA GLY A 63 8.10 -5.73 -28.94
C GLY A 63 8.50 -7.10 -28.41
N GLU A 64 8.15 -7.36 -27.15
CA GLU A 64 8.46 -8.60 -26.44
C GLU A 64 7.86 -9.84 -27.12
N GLU A 65 6.58 -9.78 -27.48
CA GLU A 65 5.80 -10.92 -27.96
C GLU A 65 5.80 -11.04 -29.49
N THR A 66 5.69 -9.93 -30.21
CA THR A 66 5.59 -9.95 -31.68
C THR A 66 6.90 -9.67 -32.40
N GLY A 67 7.97 -9.48 -31.62
CA GLY A 67 9.33 -9.28 -32.10
C GLY A 67 9.50 -8.02 -32.93
N ARG A 68 10.43 -8.09 -33.88
CA ARG A 68 10.91 -6.92 -34.62
C ARG A 68 10.11 -6.64 -35.89
N ALA A 69 9.86 -5.36 -36.15
CA ALA A 69 9.46 -4.84 -37.45
C ALA A 69 10.43 -3.71 -37.86
N PRO A 70 11.13 -3.83 -39.00
CA PRO A 70 12.03 -2.78 -39.46
C PRO A 70 11.26 -1.51 -39.84
N GLY A 71 11.86 -0.35 -39.56
CA GLY A 71 11.43 0.96 -40.05
C GLY A 71 12.36 1.50 -41.15
N GLU A 72 12.04 2.66 -41.69
CA GLU A 72 12.93 3.41 -42.59
C GLU A 72 14.19 3.87 -41.84
N ALA A 73 15.32 3.97 -42.55
CA ALA A 73 16.58 4.43 -41.96
C ALA A 73 16.44 5.85 -41.38
N GLY A 74 16.98 6.07 -40.18
CA GLY A 74 16.91 7.36 -39.47
C GLY A 74 15.54 7.70 -38.89
N ARG A 75 14.55 6.80 -38.96
CA ARG A 75 13.27 6.98 -38.27
C ARG A 75 13.33 6.44 -36.84
N PRO A 76 12.50 6.99 -35.93
CA PRO A 76 12.34 6.45 -34.59
C PRO A 76 11.91 4.98 -34.56
N ILE A 77 12.14 4.32 -33.42
CA ILE A 77 11.71 2.93 -33.15
C ILE A 77 10.93 2.86 -31.84
N TRP A 78 9.77 2.20 -31.88
CA TRP A 78 8.98 1.87 -30.70
C TRP A 78 9.55 0.64 -30.00
N LEU A 79 9.67 0.70 -28.67
CA LEU A 79 10.03 -0.40 -27.80
C LEU A 79 8.83 -0.69 -26.90
N VAL A 80 8.28 -1.90 -26.96
CA VAL A 80 7.00 -2.22 -26.30
C VAL A 80 7.11 -3.50 -25.49
N ASP A 81 6.78 -3.36 -24.21
CA ASP A 81 6.39 -4.48 -23.36
C ASP A 81 4.89 -4.36 -23.12
N PRO A 82 4.07 -5.29 -23.63
CA PRO A 82 2.62 -5.21 -23.43
C PRO A 82 2.22 -5.43 -21.97
N ASN A 83 3.01 -6.14 -21.16
CA ASN A 83 2.66 -6.55 -19.80
C ASN A 83 3.88 -6.85 -18.93
N ASP A 84 4.69 -5.84 -18.63
CA ASP A 84 5.89 -6.00 -17.80
C ASP A 84 5.49 -6.43 -16.39
N GLY A 85 5.90 -7.64 -15.99
CA GLY A 85 5.47 -8.28 -14.76
C GLY A 85 4.50 -9.47 -14.92
N THR A 86 4.38 -10.06 -16.12
CA THR A 86 3.48 -11.19 -16.45
C THR A 86 3.40 -12.29 -15.39
N ARG A 87 4.51 -12.69 -14.77
CA ARG A 87 4.50 -13.74 -13.73
C ARG A 87 3.71 -13.35 -12.48
N ASP A 88 3.79 -12.10 -12.06
CA ASP A 88 3.03 -11.57 -10.93
C ASP A 88 1.56 -11.38 -11.32
N TYR A 89 1.31 -10.89 -12.53
CA TYR A 89 -0.02 -10.79 -13.14
C TYR A 89 -0.76 -12.14 -13.16
N LEU A 90 -0.14 -13.21 -13.68
CA LEU A 90 -0.69 -14.57 -13.70
C LEU A 90 -0.93 -15.13 -12.30
N ALA A 91 -0.19 -14.65 -11.30
CA ALA A 91 -0.36 -15.03 -9.91
C ALA A 91 -1.41 -14.18 -9.18
N GLY A 92 -2.19 -13.36 -9.89
CA GLY A 92 -3.26 -12.52 -9.33
C GLY A 92 -2.75 -11.28 -8.58
N ARG A 93 -1.51 -10.83 -8.83
CA ARG A 93 -0.96 -9.64 -8.18
C ARG A 93 -1.05 -8.42 -9.08
N ARG A 94 -1.46 -7.30 -8.47
CA ARG A 94 -1.47 -5.97 -9.08
C ARG A 94 -0.04 -5.43 -9.21
N GLY A 95 0.17 -4.52 -10.15
CA GLY A 95 1.47 -3.85 -10.38
C GLY A 95 2.26 -4.35 -11.60
N SER A 96 1.63 -5.15 -12.46
CA SER A 96 2.06 -5.31 -13.86
C SER A 96 1.71 -4.05 -14.66
N ALA A 97 2.46 -3.75 -15.72
CA ALA A 97 2.25 -2.51 -16.47
C ALA A 97 2.47 -2.67 -17.98
N VAL A 98 1.68 -1.93 -18.76
CA VAL A 98 1.99 -1.69 -20.18
C VAL A 98 3.13 -0.67 -20.25
N ALA A 99 4.19 -0.95 -21.01
CA ALA A 99 5.31 -0.04 -21.23
C ALA A 99 5.53 0.24 -22.71
N ILE A 100 5.46 1.51 -23.10
CA ILE A 100 5.68 1.96 -24.49
C ILE A 100 6.74 3.06 -24.48
N GLY A 101 7.93 2.74 -24.96
CA GLY A 101 9.04 3.66 -25.17
C GLY A 101 9.24 4.00 -26.65
N LEU A 102 9.79 5.19 -26.92
CA LEU A 102 10.20 5.59 -28.26
C LEU A 102 11.66 6.03 -28.24
N LEU A 103 12.48 5.43 -29.11
CA LEU A 103 13.85 5.87 -29.34
C LEU A 103 13.94 6.71 -30.62
N ALA A 104 14.65 7.83 -30.54
CA ALA A 104 15.14 8.57 -31.69
C ALA A 104 16.65 8.76 -31.54
N ASP A 105 17.42 8.45 -32.58
CA ASP A 105 18.90 8.52 -32.55
C ASP A 105 19.52 7.79 -31.34
N ARG A 106 19.05 6.56 -31.07
CA ARG A 106 19.47 5.72 -29.93
C ARG A 106 19.18 6.31 -28.54
N ARG A 107 18.30 7.33 -28.46
CA ARG A 107 17.92 8.00 -27.21
C ARG A 107 16.42 7.84 -26.95
N PRO A 108 16.01 7.42 -25.74
CA PRO A 108 14.61 7.49 -25.36
C PRO A 108 14.16 8.94 -25.27
N VAL A 109 13.13 9.26 -26.05
CA VAL A 109 12.54 10.61 -26.21
C VAL A 109 11.09 10.68 -25.75
N LEU A 110 10.44 9.53 -25.51
CA LEU A 110 9.06 9.43 -25.06
C LEU A 110 8.85 8.10 -24.32
N GLY A 111 8.08 8.16 -23.22
CA GLY A 111 7.70 7.00 -22.43
C GLY A 111 6.28 7.09 -21.91
N VAL A 112 5.53 5.99 -22.02
CA VAL A 112 4.24 5.77 -21.39
C VAL A 112 4.31 4.47 -20.59
N VAL A 113 3.98 4.54 -19.31
CA VAL A 113 3.87 3.36 -18.42
C VAL A 113 2.50 3.37 -17.77
N PHE A 114 1.74 2.28 -17.91
CA PHE A 114 0.40 2.16 -17.35
C PHE A 114 0.24 0.88 -16.53
N ALA A 115 0.31 1.00 -15.21
CA ALA A 115 0.00 -0.08 -14.28
C ALA A 115 -1.51 -0.22 -14.13
N PHE A 116 -2.12 -0.91 -15.09
CA PHE A 116 -3.57 -0.88 -15.36
C PHE A 116 -4.47 -1.34 -14.21
N ALA A 117 -4.03 -2.23 -13.33
CA ALA A 117 -4.83 -2.68 -12.18
C ALA A 117 -4.29 -2.15 -10.83
N TYR A 118 -3.25 -1.34 -10.82
CA TYR A 118 -2.59 -0.92 -9.58
C TYR A 118 -3.10 0.45 -9.08
N PRO A 119 -3.16 0.66 -7.75
CA PRO A 119 -3.17 -0.33 -6.67
C PRO A 119 -4.59 -0.80 -6.30
N ASP A 120 -5.59 -0.08 -6.76
CA ASP A 120 -7.01 -0.20 -6.42
C ASP A 120 -7.87 -0.32 -7.70
N ASP A 121 -7.34 -0.94 -8.76
CA ASP A 121 -8.02 -1.15 -10.06
C ASP A 121 -8.29 0.10 -10.93
N ASP A 122 -8.17 1.31 -10.39
CA ASP A 122 -8.32 2.57 -11.17
C ASP A 122 -7.17 2.75 -12.19
N GLY A 123 -6.00 2.21 -11.86
CA GLY A 123 -4.79 2.24 -12.68
C GLY A 123 -3.84 3.40 -12.32
N ASP A 124 -2.57 3.27 -12.69
CA ASP A 124 -1.53 4.27 -12.43
C ASP A 124 -0.73 4.55 -13.69
N LEU A 125 -0.92 5.74 -14.26
CA LEU A 125 -0.48 6.13 -15.59
C LEU A 125 0.58 7.22 -15.55
N PHE A 126 1.72 6.96 -16.20
CA PHE A 126 2.86 7.86 -16.28
C PHE A 126 3.18 8.19 -17.73
N THR A 127 3.44 9.47 -18.00
CA THR A 127 3.74 9.95 -19.35
C THR A 127 4.82 11.02 -19.33
N TRP A 128 5.68 10.98 -20.35
CA TRP A 128 6.61 12.06 -20.66
C TRP A 128 7.06 11.97 -22.12
N ALA A 129 7.35 13.13 -22.71
CA ALA A 129 8.06 13.23 -23.97
C ALA A 129 8.92 14.49 -24.00
N GLU A 130 10.06 14.42 -24.69
CA GLU A 130 10.98 15.54 -24.83
C GLU A 130 10.24 16.77 -25.39
N GLY A 131 10.43 17.94 -24.78
CA GLY A 131 9.75 19.18 -25.19
C GLY A 131 8.23 19.24 -24.92
N CYS A 132 7.62 18.24 -24.27
CA CYS A 132 6.18 18.19 -23.99
C CYS A 132 5.80 18.53 -22.53
N GLY A 133 6.75 19.02 -21.73
CA GLY A 133 6.56 19.41 -20.33
C GLY A 133 7.15 18.42 -19.32
N PRO A 134 6.77 18.51 -18.05
CA PRO A 134 7.28 17.63 -17.00
C PRO A 134 6.71 16.23 -17.12
N VAL A 135 7.31 15.27 -16.40
CA VAL A 135 6.72 13.95 -16.16
C VAL A 135 5.34 14.14 -15.55
N ARG A 136 4.34 13.41 -16.06
CA ARG A 136 2.98 13.44 -15.52
C ARG A 136 2.59 12.08 -14.98
N ARG A 137 1.89 12.07 -13.84
CA ARG A 137 1.21 10.92 -13.26
C ARG A 137 -0.28 11.21 -13.18
N ASN A 138 -1.11 10.37 -13.78
CA ASN A 138 -2.57 10.51 -13.82
C ASN A 138 -3.00 11.93 -14.25
N GLY A 139 -2.36 12.44 -15.30
CA GLY A 139 -2.59 13.77 -15.86
C GLY A 139 -1.97 14.95 -15.11
N ARG A 140 -1.49 14.77 -13.88
CA ARG A 140 -0.89 15.82 -13.04
C ARG A 140 0.64 15.83 -13.15
N ALA A 141 1.26 17.00 -13.08
CA ALA A 141 2.72 17.10 -13.07
C ALA A 141 3.29 16.43 -11.81
N ALA A 142 4.30 15.59 -11.99
CA ALA A 142 4.99 14.94 -10.88
C ALA A 142 6.08 15.87 -10.31
N PRO A 143 6.31 15.87 -8.99
CA PRO A 143 7.25 16.79 -8.34
C PRO A 143 8.73 16.52 -8.66
N ALA A 144 9.07 15.35 -9.20
CA ALA A 144 10.40 14.97 -9.71
C ALA A 144 11.58 15.33 -8.76
N ARG A 145 11.39 15.21 -7.44
CA ARG A 145 12.45 15.47 -6.46
C ARG A 145 13.07 14.15 -6.01
N LEU A 146 14.34 13.96 -6.37
CA LEU A 146 15.13 12.79 -6.02
C LEU A 146 16.24 13.16 -5.03
N PRO A 147 16.54 12.30 -4.04
CA PRO A 147 17.62 12.57 -3.11
C PRO A 147 18.99 12.33 -3.77
N ASP A 148 19.99 13.11 -3.39
CA ASP A 148 21.37 12.91 -3.83
C ASP A 148 22.03 11.71 -3.14
N ALA A 149 21.63 11.39 -1.91
CA ALA A 149 22.12 10.25 -1.15
C ALA A 149 20.97 9.54 -0.44
N LEU A 150 21.11 8.24 -0.20
CA LEU A 150 20.07 7.44 0.44
C LEU A 150 20.09 7.60 1.96
N GLY A 151 18.95 8.01 2.54
CA GLY A 151 18.70 8.07 3.97
C GLY A 151 17.78 6.96 4.49
N ALA A 152 17.60 6.88 5.80
CA ALA A 152 16.79 5.84 6.46
C ALA A 152 15.29 5.90 6.14
N GLN A 153 14.80 7.05 5.66
CA GLN A 153 13.42 7.29 5.25
C GLN A 153 13.22 7.14 3.73
N ASP A 154 14.30 6.89 2.98
CA ASP A 154 14.21 6.64 1.55
C ASP A 154 13.82 5.20 1.26
N VAL A 155 13.18 4.99 0.12
CA VAL A 155 12.75 3.66 -0.35
C VAL A 155 13.38 3.36 -1.70
N VAL A 156 14.02 2.20 -1.78
CA VAL A 156 14.51 1.60 -3.03
C VAL A 156 13.52 0.55 -3.52
N LEU A 157 13.04 0.67 -4.75
CA LEU A 157 12.12 -0.30 -5.33
C LEU A 157 12.87 -1.49 -5.93
N VAL A 158 12.48 -2.70 -5.53
CA VAL A 158 13.07 -3.95 -6.04
C VAL A 158 11.98 -4.86 -6.59
N SER A 159 12.38 -5.89 -7.33
CA SER A 159 11.43 -6.85 -7.92
C SER A 159 10.61 -7.56 -6.86
N SER A 160 9.41 -8.06 -7.23
CA SER A 160 8.50 -8.84 -6.36
C SER A 160 9.17 -9.96 -5.55
N LYS A 161 10.25 -10.55 -6.07
CA LYS A 161 11.02 -11.61 -5.41
C LYS A 161 11.92 -11.11 -4.26
N GLY A 162 12.08 -9.80 -4.05
CA GLY A 162 12.90 -9.26 -2.95
C GLY A 162 12.47 -9.76 -1.57
N ASP A 163 11.19 -10.02 -1.35
CA ASP A 163 10.66 -10.56 -0.09
C ASP A 163 11.09 -12.02 0.19
N ARG A 164 11.71 -12.70 -0.77
CA ARG A 164 12.29 -14.04 -0.55
C ARG A 164 13.57 -13.97 0.27
N ASP A 165 14.29 -12.86 0.18
CA ASP A 165 15.57 -12.64 0.86
C ASP A 165 15.63 -11.21 1.44
N PRO A 166 14.81 -10.92 2.46
CA PRO A 166 14.74 -9.57 3.04
C PRO A 166 16.04 -9.15 3.70
N GLU A 167 16.80 -10.10 4.26
CA GLU A 167 18.06 -9.81 4.93
C GLU A 167 19.09 -9.22 3.96
N THR A 168 19.33 -9.89 2.83
CA THR A 168 20.29 -9.40 1.83
C THR A 168 19.78 -8.14 1.15
N ASN A 169 18.48 -8.04 0.83
CA ASN A 169 17.91 -6.81 0.26
C ASN A 169 18.11 -5.62 1.22
N LEU A 170 17.84 -5.77 2.52
CA LEU A 170 18.08 -4.72 3.51
C LEU A 170 19.54 -4.30 3.60
N ARG A 171 20.50 -5.23 3.44
CA ARG A 171 21.93 -4.89 3.36
C ARG A 171 22.26 -4.11 2.09
N CYS A 172 21.73 -4.53 0.93
CA CYS A 172 21.98 -3.88 -0.35
C CYS A 172 21.47 -2.43 -0.37
N VAL A 173 20.31 -2.17 0.23
CA VAL A 173 19.69 -0.83 0.20
C VAL A 173 20.12 0.09 1.35
N ALA A 174 20.96 -0.38 2.27
CA ALA A 174 21.36 0.38 3.46
C ALA A 174 21.92 1.78 3.14
N PRO A 175 21.53 2.85 3.87
CA PRO A 175 20.65 2.85 5.06
C PRO A 175 19.15 2.91 4.74
N ALA A 176 18.78 3.03 3.47
CA ALA A 176 17.40 3.08 3.02
C ALA A 176 16.64 1.76 3.27
N ARG A 177 15.35 1.84 2.99
CA ARG A 177 14.38 0.74 3.06
C ARG A 177 14.12 0.24 1.65
N TYR A 178 13.39 -0.87 1.52
CA TYR A 178 12.96 -1.34 0.20
C TYR A 178 11.47 -1.63 0.14
N ARG A 179 10.90 -1.53 -1.05
CA ARG A 179 9.53 -1.96 -1.36
C ARG A 179 9.54 -2.81 -2.61
N THR A 180 8.74 -3.86 -2.64
CA THR A 180 8.64 -4.73 -3.81
C THR A 180 7.55 -4.22 -4.76
N VAL A 181 7.86 -4.17 -6.05
CA VAL A 181 6.92 -3.83 -7.12
C VAL A 181 7.20 -4.78 -8.29
N PRO A 182 6.18 -5.41 -8.91
CA PRO A 182 6.39 -6.39 -9.98
C PRO A 182 7.13 -5.85 -11.20
N SER A 183 6.52 -4.91 -11.90
CA SER A 183 7.03 -4.30 -13.13
C SER A 183 8.31 -3.50 -12.88
N ILE A 184 9.35 -3.66 -13.70
CA ILE A 184 10.47 -2.72 -13.72
C ILE A 184 10.04 -1.37 -14.31
N ALA A 185 9.27 -1.35 -15.39
CA ALA A 185 8.75 -0.11 -16.00
C ALA A 185 8.03 0.77 -14.97
N HIS A 186 7.15 0.17 -14.16
CA HIS A 186 6.43 0.87 -13.08
C HIS A 186 7.37 1.33 -11.97
N ARG A 187 8.40 0.54 -11.60
CA ARG A 187 9.42 0.99 -10.63
C ARG A 187 10.15 2.22 -11.12
N LEU A 188 10.58 2.24 -12.38
CA LEU A 188 11.26 3.40 -12.97
C LEU A 188 10.33 4.62 -13.03
N ALA A 189 9.05 4.41 -13.37
CA ALA A 189 8.04 5.46 -13.39
C ALA A 189 7.76 6.06 -11.99
N LEU A 190 7.70 5.22 -10.95
CA LEU A 190 7.55 5.66 -9.56
C LEU A 190 8.75 6.48 -9.06
N VAL A 191 9.97 6.10 -9.47
CA VAL A 191 11.18 6.92 -9.22
C VAL A 191 11.09 8.25 -9.97
N ALA A 192 10.75 8.24 -11.27
CA ALA A 192 10.60 9.47 -12.05
C ALA A 192 9.53 10.42 -11.48
N ALA A 193 8.51 9.87 -10.83
CA ALA A 193 7.48 10.67 -10.14
C ALA A 193 7.88 11.15 -8.73
N GLY A 194 9.03 10.72 -8.20
CA GLY A 194 9.52 11.06 -6.86
C GLY A 194 8.81 10.31 -5.73
N GLU A 195 8.13 9.18 -6.00
CA GLU A 195 7.54 8.35 -4.94
C GLU A 195 8.57 7.44 -4.26
N ALA A 196 9.67 7.13 -4.96
CA ALA A 196 10.80 6.37 -4.44
C ALA A 196 12.12 7.02 -4.81
N ALA A 197 13.14 6.82 -3.97
CA ALA A 197 14.45 7.42 -4.15
C ALA A 197 15.25 6.76 -5.29
N ALA A 198 15.10 5.44 -5.41
CA ALA A 198 15.80 4.65 -6.42
C ALA A 198 15.06 3.35 -6.73
N ALA A 199 15.50 2.65 -7.77
CA ALA A 199 15.08 1.29 -8.10
C ALA A 199 16.28 0.42 -8.47
N ALA A 200 16.18 -0.88 -8.20
CA ALA A 200 17.16 -1.88 -8.60
C ALA A 200 16.46 -3.13 -9.18
N SER A 201 16.93 -3.63 -10.31
CA SER A 201 16.49 -4.90 -10.86
C SER A 201 17.26 -6.07 -10.21
N LEU A 202 16.53 -7.13 -9.85
CA LEU A 202 17.14 -8.37 -9.36
C LEU A 202 17.43 -9.37 -10.49
N PHE A 203 16.91 -9.09 -11.69
CA PHE A 203 17.01 -9.90 -12.90
C PHE A 203 17.41 -9.02 -14.08
N ALA A 204 17.94 -9.65 -15.12
CA ALA A 204 18.30 -9.02 -16.39
C ALA A 204 17.02 -8.58 -17.11
N PRO A 205 16.82 -7.26 -17.31
CA PRO A 205 15.68 -6.76 -18.07
C PRO A 205 15.99 -6.66 -19.57
N GLY A 206 14.96 -6.80 -20.40
CA GLY A 206 14.99 -6.52 -21.83
C GLY A 206 14.93 -5.02 -22.12
N ALA A 207 15.34 -4.61 -23.32
CA ALA A 207 15.31 -3.20 -23.73
C ALA A 207 13.91 -2.59 -23.65
N TRP A 208 12.88 -3.38 -23.95
CA TRP A 208 11.48 -2.97 -23.87
C TRP A 208 11.00 -2.73 -22.43
N ASP A 209 11.49 -3.48 -21.44
CA ASP A 209 11.07 -3.36 -20.04
C ASP A 209 11.44 -1.98 -19.44
N TYR A 210 12.53 -1.36 -19.89
CA TYR A 210 13.01 -0.10 -19.31
C TYR A 210 13.05 1.10 -20.25
N ALA A 211 12.86 0.97 -21.57
CA ALA A 211 12.91 2.13 -22.47
C ALA A 211 11.87 3.21 -22.16
N ALA A 212 10.64 2.81 -21.81
CA ALA A 212 9.61 3.74 -21.36
C ALA A 212 9.99 4.40 -20.03
N GLY A 213 10.56 3.63 -19.10
CA GLY A 213 11.04 4.12 -17.81
C GLY A 213 12.24 5.06 -17.93
N ASP A 214 13.21 4.78 -18.80
CA ASP A 214 14.38 5.64 -19.08
C ASP A 214 13.92 7.01 -19.61
N ALA A 215 12.96 7.03 -20.55
CA ALA A 215 12.36 8.29 -21.00
C ALA A 215 11.77 9.10 -19.83
N LEU A 216 10.99 8.45 -18.95
CA LEU A 216 10.41 9.11 -17.77
C LEU A 216 11.51 9.63 -16.82
N LEU A 217 12.53 8.82 -16.54
CA LEU A 217 13.65 9.18 -15.67
C LEU A 217 14.42 10.38 -16.22
N ARG A 218 14.70 10.41 -17.52
CA ARG A 218 15.31 11.57 -18.20
C ARG A 218 14.47 12.83 -18.03
N GLY A 219 13.15 12.71 -18.16
CA GLY A 219 12.22 13.81 -17.90
C GLY A 219 12.26 14.33 -16.46
N ALA A 220 12.64 13.48 -15.51
CA ALA A 220 12.81 13.80 -14.10
C ALA A 220 14.27 14.19 -13.73
N GLY A 221 15.22 14.17 -14.67
CA GLY A 221 16.64 14.40 -14.40
C GLY A 221 17.35 13.24 -13.69
N ALA A 222 16.76 12.05 -13.69
CA ALA A 222 17.37 10.81 -13.21
C ALA A 222 18.10 10.05 -14.31
N VAL A 223 18.87 9.03 -13.90
CA VAL A 223 19.57 8.11 -14.79
C VAL A 223 19.17 6.67 -14.53
N ILE A 224 19.43 5.81 -15.51
CA ILE A 224 19.42 4.36 -15.37
C ILE A 224 20.79 3.82 -15.81
N VAL A 225 21.41 2.99 -14.99
CA VAL A 225 22.76 2.44 -15.20
C VAL A 225 22.79 0.92 -15.08
N ASP A 226 23.73 0.29 -15.78
CA ASP A 226 24.02 -1.15 -15.72
C ASP A 226 24.74 -1.57 -14.43
N GLU A 227 25.05 -2.86 -14.30
CA GLU A 227 25.80 -3.44 -13.19
C GLU A 227 27.25 -2.93 -13.06
N GLU A 228 27.79 -2.30 -14.09
CA GLU A 228 29.08 -1.61 -14.07
C GLU A 228 28.97 -0.10 -13.79
N GLY A 229 27.76 0.42 -13.60
CA GLY A 229 27.49 1.83 -13.34
C GLY A 229 27.57 2.72 -14.59
N ARG A 230 27.50 2.15 -15.79
CA ARG A 230 27.44 2.87 -17.07
C ARG A 230 25.97 3.10 -17.43
N GLU A 231 25.65 4.28 -17.95
CA GLU A 231 24.29 4.54 -18.46
C GLU A 231 23.92 3.53 -19.56
N VAL A 232 22.69 3.01 -19.50
CA VAL A 232 22.21 2.03 -20.48
C VAL A 232 22.25 2.63 -21.89
N ALA A 233 22.66 1.83 -22.87
CA ALA A 233 22.83 2.26 -24.24
C ALA A 233 21.99 1.41 -25.19
N TYR A 234 21.35 2.06 -26.16
CA TYR A 234 20.56 1.40 -27.19
C TYR A 234 21.33 1.36 -28.51
N ALA A 235 21.18 0.27 -29.26
CA ALA A 235 21.62 0.17 -30.64
C ALA A 235 20.59 0.83 -31.59
N ASP A 236 20.98 1.04 -32.85
CA ASP A 236 20.08 1.60 -33.88
C ASP A 236 18.84 0.72 -34.11
N ASP A 237 18.97 -0.56 -33.78
CA ASP A 237 17.91 -1.54 -33.92
C ASP A 237 17.01 -1.65 -32.67
N GLY A 238 17.24 -0.79 -31.67
CA GLY A 238 16.52 -0.75 -30.40
C GLY A 238 16.98 -1.79 -29.39
N THR A 239 17.91 -2.69 -29.74
CA THR A 239 18.42 -3.67 -28.79
C THR A 239 19.28 -3.00 -27.72
N SER A 240 19.21 -3.55 -26.52
CA SER A 240 20.04 -3.20 -25.37
C SER A 240 20.04 -4.36 -24.39
N GLN A 241 21.16 -4.56 -23.69
CA GLN A 241 21.38 -5.70 -22.79
C GLN A 241 22.08 -5.24 -21.53
N THR A 242 21.59 -5.70 -20.39
CA THR A 242 22.19 -5.44 -19.08
C THR A 242 21.85 -6.60 -18.14
N LEU A 243 22.75 -6.98 -17.23
CA LEU A 243 22.42 -8.02 -16.24
C LEU A 243 21.57 -7.45 -15.12
N ARG A 244 21.78 -6.17 -14.78
CA ARG A 244 20.96 -5.41 -13.82
C ARG A 244 20.76 -3.98 -14.27
N ALA A 245 19.74 -3.36 -13.73
CA ALA A 245 19.51 -1.94 -13.93
C ALA A 245 19.27 -1.25 -12.58
N PHE A 246 19.93 -0.12 -12.39
CA PHE A 246 19.77 0.76 -11.23
C PHE A 246 19.31 2.12 -11.69
N ALA A 247 18.29 2.68 -11.05
CA ALA A 247 17.73 3.97 -11.44
C ALA A 247 17.53 4.90 -10.25
N GLY A 248 17.73 6.20 -10.46
CA GLY A 248 17.67 7.22 -9.41
C GLY A 248 18.51 8.44 -9.79
N SER A 249 18.84 9.28 -8.80
CA SER A 249 19.87 10.31 -9.01
C SER A 249 21.23 9.66 -9.29
N LYS A 250 22.08 10.32 -10.07
CA LYS A 250 23.41 9.80 -10.44
C LYS A 250 24.25 9.42 -9.22
N THR A 251 24.14 10.21 -8.16
CA THR A 251 24.87 9.98 -6.91
C THR A 251 24.30 8.78 -6.15
N ALA A 252 22.97 8.70 -5.96
CA ALA A 252 22.34 7.58 -5.27
C ALA A 252 22.56 6.23 -5.98
N VAL A 253 22.48 6.19 -7.32
CA VAL A 253 22.77 4.94 -8.05
C VAL A 253 24.24 4.56 -7.96
N GLY A 254 25.15 5.54 -7.96
CA GLY A 254 26.58 5.29 -7.77
C GLY A 254 26.91 4.63 -6.42
N GLU A 255 26.11 4.89 -5.38
CA GLU A 255 26.22 4.23 -4.07
C GLU A 255 25.57 2.84 -4.04
N LEU A 256 24.56 2.59 -4.88
CA LEU A 256 23.81 1.33 -4.94
C LEU A 256 24.49 0.26 -5.78
N VAL A 257 25.05 0.62 -6.95
CA VAL A 257 25.70 -0.31 -7.87
C VAL A 257 26.76 -1.21 -7.21
N PRO A 258 27.71 -0.69 -6.40
CA PRO A 258 28.79 -1.53 -5.84
C PRO A 258 28.34 -2.44 -4.69
N ARG A 259 27.06 -2.41 -4.29
CA ARG A 259 26.53 -3.24 -3.20
C ARG A 259 26.43 -4.70 -3.64
N PRO A 260 26.41 -5.67 -2.71
CA PRO A 260 26.52 -7.10 -3.03
C PRO A 260 25.22 -7.70 -3.59
N TRP A 261 24.63 -7.10 -4.62
CA TRP A 261 23.38 -7.57 -5.24
C TRP A 261 23.48 -9.00 -5.77
N ALA A 262 24.69 -9.50 -6.08
CA ALA A 262 24.94 -10.88 -6.50
C ALA A 262 24.61 -11.91 -5.40
N GLU A 263 24.62 -11.49 -4.13
CA GLU A 263 24.29 -12.35 -2.99
C GLU A 263 22.78 -12.51 -2.79
N VAL A 264 21.95 -11.63 -3.37
CA VAL A 264 20.49 -11.71 -3.23
C VAL A 264 20.02 -13.03 -3.81
N SER A 265 19.52 -13.91 -2.94
CA SER A 265 19.27 -15.30 -3.27
C SER A 265 18.27 -15.47 -4.42
N SER A 266 18.68 -16.21 -5.45
CA SER A 266 17.78 -16.78 -6.46
C SER A 266 17.16 -18.12 -6.03
N GLY A 267 17.53 -18.59 -4.83
CA GLY A 267 17.17 -19.90 -4.30
C GLY A 267 15.67 -20.08 -4.01
N PRO A 268 15.25 -21.32 -3.72
CA PRO A 268 13.87 -21.62 -3.38
C PRO A 268 13.45 -20.91 -2.10
N TRP A 269 12.17 -20.59 -2.06
CA TRP A 269 11.48 -19.86 -1.02
C TRP A 269 11.70 -20.48 0.38
N ARG A 270 11.99 -19.64 1.37
CA ARG A 270 12.03 -20.01 2.80
C ARG A 270 11.08 -19.09 3.59
N GLY A 271 9.78 -19.42 3.60
CA GLY A 271 8.79 -18.85 4.53
C GLY A 271 7.66 -18.04 3.90
N GLU A 272 6.47 -18.14 4.52
CA GLU A 272 5.18 -17.57 4.10
C GLU A 272 5.27 -16.09 3.70
N ARG A 273 4.90 -15.77 2.46
CA ARG A 273 4.55 -14.38 2.11
C ARG A 273 3.19 -14.14 2.78
N PRO A 274 3.00 -13.07 3.57
CA PRO A 274 1.99 -13.12 4.62
C PRO A 274 0.53 -13.04 4.09
N ALA A 275 0.32 -12.56 2.86
CA ALA A 275 -0.92 -12.70 2.10
C ALA A 275 -0.65 -12.73 0.58
N SER A 276 -1.47 -13.48 -0.18
CA SER A 276 -1.54 -13.42 -1.64
C SER A 276 -2.97 -13.69 -2.06
N LEU A 277 -3.48 -12.89 -3.00
CA LEU A 277 -4.77 -13.15 -3.62
C LEU A 277 -4.71 -14.41 -4.48
N LYS A 278 -5.86 -15.08 -4.63
CA LYS A 278 -6.02 -16.18 -5.58
C LYS A 278 -6.21 -15.58 -6.99
N PRO A 279 -5.60 -16.14 -8.04
CA PRO A 279 -5.86 -15.70 -9.41
C PRO A 279 -7.36 -15.66 -9.73
N GLY A 280 -7.83 -14.55 -10.30
CA GLY A 280 -9.25 -14.33 -10.62
C GLY A 280 -10.12 -14.01 -9.41
N SER A 281 -9.52 -13.71 -8.25
CA SER A 281 -10.20 -13.22 -7.06
C SER A 281 -9.61 -11.85 -6.70
N ALA A 282 -10.10 -10.82 -7.37
CA ALA A 282 -9.71 -9.43 -7.19
C ALA A 282 -10.97 -8.55 -7.21
N VAL A 283 -10.92 -7.39 -6.55
CA VAL A 283 -12.02 -6.43 -6.48
C VAL A 283 -11.92 -5.46 -7.67
N GLU A 284 -12.98 -5.40 -8.48
CA GLU A 284 -13.10 -4.46 -9.63
C GLU A 284 -13.54 -3.06 -9.21
N ASP A 285 -14.31 -2.93 -8.12
CA ASP A 285 -14.76 -1.61 -7.63
C ASP A 285 -13.61 -0.86 -6.97
N ALA A 286 -13.01 0.05 -7.75
CA ALA A 286 -11.87 0.84 -7.32
C ALA A 286 -12.16 1.72 -6.10
N GLY A 287 -13.36 2.28 -6.00
CA GLY A 287 -13.74 3.12 -4.87
C GLY A 287 -13.86 2.31 -3.58
N LEU A 288 -14.50 1.14 -3.66
CA LEU A 288 -14.61 0.19 -2.56
C LEU A 288 -13.23 -0.28 -2.07
N LEU A 289 -12.37 -0.72 -2.99
CA LEU A 289 -11.03 -1.21 -2.67
C LEU A 289 -10.17 -0.09 -2.08
N SER A 290 -10.22 1.13 -2.64
CA SER A 290 -9.47 2.27 -2.12
C SER A 290 -9.86 2.60 -0.67
N ARG A 291 -11.15 2.49 -0.30
CA ARG A 291 -11.62 2.71 1.08
C ARG A 291 -11.22 1.60 2.04
N ALA A 292 -11.29 0.34 1.62
CA ALA A 292 -10.80 -0.76 2.43
C ALA A 292 -9.29 -0.67 2.69
N GLN A 293 -8.50 -0.35 1.65
CA GLN A 293 -7.06 -0.11 1.78
C GLN A 293 -6.77 1.11 2.66
N GLY A 294 -7.54 2.20 2.50
CA GLY A 294 -7.46 3.38 3.34
C GLY A 294 -7.71 3.08 4.82
N CYS A 295 -8.67 2.21 5.13
CA CYS A 295 -8.99 1.76 6.49
C CYS A 295 -7.78 1.09 7.16
N LEU A 296 -7.18 0.05 6.56
CA LEU A 296 -6.01 -0.61 7.16
C LEU A 296 -4.78 0.30 7.24
N LEU A 297 -4.50 1.07 6.18
CA LEU A 297 -3.37 1.99 6.17
C LEU A 297 -3.52 3.11 7.20
N GLY A 298 -4.73 3.64 7.35
CA GLY A 298 -5.06 4.65 8.35
C GLY A 298 -4.88 4.11 9.76
N GLN A 299 -5.28 2.85 10.01
CA GLN A 299 -5.01 2.20 11.29
C GLN A 299 -3.52 2.12 11.59
N ILE A 300 -2.73 1.54 10.68
CA ILE A 300 -1.29 1.33 10.89
C ILE A 300 -0.55 2.67 11.01
N ALA A 301 -0.97 3.69 10.24
CA ALA A 301 -0.37 5.01 10.34
C ALA A 301 -0.69 5.70 11.67
N GLY A 302 -1.94 5.59 12.13
CA GLY A 302 -2.38 6.18 13.39
C GLY A 302 -1.72 5.54 14.61
N ASP A 303 -1.64 4.21 14.63
CA ASP A 303 -0.86 3.39 15.58
C ASP A 303 0.59 3.91 15.62
N ASN A 304 1.30 3.85 14.48
CA ASN A 304 2.73 4.14 14.46
C ASN A 304 3.03 5.62 14.81
N LEU A 305 2.19 6.55 14.37
CA LEU A 305 2.35 7.98 14.69
C LEU A 305 2.07 8.25 16.17
N GLY A 306 1.08 7.57 16.76
CA GLY A 306 0.78 7.67 18.18
C GLY A 306 1.85 7.05 19.07
N ALA A 307 2.44 5.93 18.65
CA ALA A 307 3.52 5.25 19.36
C ALA A 307 4.82 6.07 19.46
N LEU A 308 5.03 7.06 18.58
CA LEU A 308 6.15 8.01 18.69
C LEU A 308 6.09 8.87 19.95
N VAL A 309 4.89 9.08 20.50
CA VAL A 309 4.65 9.96 21.64
C VAL A 309 3.84 9.30 22.75
N GLU A 310 3.76 7.97 22.73
CA GLU A 310 3.12 7.17 23.77
C GLU A 310 3.66 7.54 25.16
N PHE A 311 2.78 7.49 26.15
CA PHE A 311 3.03 7.88 27.55
C PHE A 311 3.39 9.36 27.78
N CYS A 312 3.27 10.21 26.77
CA CYS A 312 3.54 11.63 26.90
C CYS A 312 2.24 12.41 27.08
N THR A 313 2.25 13.39 27.97
CA THR A 313 1.12 14.32 28.16
C THR A 313 0.94 15.22 26.93
N ALA A 314 -0.26 15.75 26.72
CA ALA A 314 -0.50 16.72 25.64
C ALA A 314 0.48 17.91 25.68
N ALA A 315 0.89 18.36 26.87
CA ALA A 315 1.86 19.43 27.05
C ALA A 315 3.28 19.04 26.58
N GLU A 316 3.74 17.82 26.88
CA GLU A 316 5.04 17.30 26.42
C GLU A 316 5.05 17.05 24.91
N ILE A 317 3.91 16.61 24.35
CA ILE A 317 3.74 16.46 22.91
C ILE A 317 3.84 17.83 22.24
N ALA A 318 3.10 18.83 22.71
CA ALA A 318 3.15 20.17 22.16
C ALA A 318 4.55 20.82 22.27
N ALA A 319 5.29 20.52 23.34
CA ALA A 319 6.66 21.03 23.51
C ALA A 319 7.66 20.41 22.52
N ARG A 320 7.54 19.10 22.24
CA ARG A 320 8.43 18.38 21.32
C ARG A 320 8.01 18.52 19.85
N HIS A 321 6.71 18.58 19.61
CA HIS A 321 6.08 18.67 18.29
C HIS A 321 4.99 19.77 18.31
N PRO A 322 5.36 21.05 18.11
CA PRO A 322 4.41 22.17 18.15
C PRO A 322 3.21 22.02 17.21
N ASP A 323 3.44 21.39 16.04
CA ASP A 323 2.41 21.11 15.03
C ASP A 323 1.83 19.68 15.14
N GLY A 324 2.23 18.93 16.17
CA GLY A 324 2.02 17.48 16.29
C GLY A 324 3.02 16.66 15.46
N PRO A 325 3.21 15.37 15.77
CA PRO A 325 4.01 14.50 14.92
C PRO A 325 3.33 14.38 13.56
N ARG A 326 4.05 14.59 12.45
CA ARG A 326 3.49 14.59 11.08
C ARG A 326 4.02 13.47 10.21
N LEU A 327 5.16 12.91 10.56
CA LEU A 327 5.86 11.89 9.79
C LEU A 327 5.92 10.60 10.60
N LEU A 328 5.82 9.46 9.91
CA LEU A 328 6.21 8.19 10.50
C LEU A 328 7.73 8.15 10.53
N GLU A 329 8.33 8.07 11.71
CA GLU A 329 9.78 8.15 11.92
C GLU A 329 10.26 6.98 12.77
N ASP A 330 11.56 6.70 12.74
CA ASP A 330 12.14 5.75 13.70
C ASP A 330 12.24 6.46 15.06
N GLY A 331 11.81 5.82 16.16
CA GLY A 331 11.88 6.42 17.50
C GLY A 331 10.75 6.04 18.44
N GLY A 332 10.28 6.99 19.24
CA GLY A 332 9.26 6.77 20.26
C GLY A 332 9.75 6.03 21.51
N HIS A 333 8.84 5.76 22.44
CA HIS A 333 9.16 5.08 23.72
C HIS A 333 9.85 3.72 23.49
N TRP A 334 9.35 2.97 22.50
CA TRP A 334 9.85 1.64 22.15
C TRP A 334 10.99 1.64 21.13
N GLY A 335 11.38 2.78 20.53
CA GLY A 335 12.36 2.76 19.44
C GLY A 335 11.88 1.97 18.21
N ILE A 336 10.60 2.12 17.85
CA ILE A 336 9.98 1.50 16.68
C ILE A 336 10.61 2.02 15.38
N LEU A 337 10.53 1.23 14.31
CA LEU A 337 10.77 1.74 12.96
C LEU A 337 9.58 2.57 12.47
N ALA A 338 9.83 3.51 11.56
CA ALA A 338 8.78 4.20 10.82
C ALA A 338 7.83 3.18 10.15
N GLY A 339 6.53 3.27 10.41
CA GLY A 339 5.53 2.33 9.92
C GLY A 339 5.56 0.93 10.55
N GLN A 340 6.28 0.71 11.67
CA GLN A 340 6.20 -0.52 12.46
C GLN A 340 4.95 -0.50 13.36
N PRO A 341 4.03 -1.47 13.19
CA PRO A 341 2.88 -1.66 14.08
C PRO A 341 3.24 -1.90 15.56
N THR A 342 2.40 -1.44 16.48
CA THR A 342 2.29 -1.91 17.88
C THR A 342 1.24 -3.05 17.98
N ASP A 343 0.77 -3.37 19.19
CA ASP A 343 -0.26 -4.40 19.37
C ASP A 343 -1.58 -4.07 18.66
N ASP A 344 -1.96 -2.78 18.55
CA ASP A 344 -3.14 -2.31 17.84
C ASP A 344 -3.23 -2.91 16.42
N SER A 345 -2.20 -2.65 15.61
CA SER A 345 -2.19 -3.09 14.21
C SER A 345 -1.57 -4.47 14.01
N GLU A 346 -0.70 -4.96 14.90
CA GLU A 346 -0.27 -6.36 14.83
C GLU A 346 -1.45 -7.31 15.08
N MET A 347 -2.34 -7.02 16.04
CA MET A 347 -3.54 -7.82 16.27
C MET A 347 -4.55 -7.69 15.14
N ALA A 348 -4.74 -6.49 14.56
CA ALA A 348 -5.60 -6.33 13.38
C ALA A 348 -5.07 -7.10 12.17
N LEU A 349 -3.76 -7.08 11.94
CA LEU A 349 -3.13 -7.86 10.89
C LEU A 349 -3.28 -9.37 11.13
N ALA A 350 -3.17 -9.83 12.38
CA ALA A 350 -3.41 -11.23 12.75
C ALA A 350 -4.86 -11.66 12.47
N LEU A 351 -5.83 -10.82 12.84
CA LEU A 351 -7.24 -11.01 12.51
C LEU A 351 -7.46 -11.06 10.99
N ALA A 352 -6.94 -10.09 10.26
CA ALA A 352 -7.08 -10.01 8.81
C ALA A 352 -6.56 -11.28 8.13
N ARG A 353 -5.36 -11.73 8.51
CA ARG A 353 -4.76 -12.97 7.98
C ARG A 353 -5.57 -14.22 8.33
N ALA A 354 -6.11 -14.30 9.55
CA ALA A 354 -6.95 -15.43 9.96
C ALA A 354 -8.22 -15.52 9.10
N VAL A 355 -8.90 -14.40 8.88
CA VAL A 355 -10.11 -14.32 8.07
C VAL A 355 -9.81 -14.60 6.60
N VAL A 356 -8.80 -13.96 6.03
CA VAL A 356 -8.41 -14.15 4.62
C VAL A 356 -7.97 -15.59 4.36
N GLY A 357 -7.17 -16.18 5.25
CA GLY A 357 -6.73 -17.56 5.14
C GLY A 357 -7.88 -18.57 5.26
N ALA A 358 -8.89 -18.27 6.08
CA ALA A 358 -10.09 -19.10 6.22
C ALA A 358 -11.15 -18.84 5.14
N GLY A 359 -11.10 -17.70 4.45
CA GLY A 359 -12.13 -17.22 3.53
C GLY A 359 -13.43 -16.77 4.22
N THR A 360 -13.44 -16.70 5.56
CA THR A 360 -14.59 -16.31 6.38
C THR A 360 -14.13 -16.07 7.82
N TYR A 361 -14.97 -15.43 8.64
CA TYR A 361 -14.69 -15.23 10.06
C TYR A 361 -15.04 -16.48 10.89
N ASP A 362 -14.12 -16.89 11.76
CA ASP A 362 -14.26 -18.04 12.66
C ASP A 362 -13.62 -17.72 14.01
N ASP A 363 -14.41 -17.80 15.09
CA ASP A 363 -14.00 -17.41 16.44
C ASP A 363 -12.75 -18.19 16.91
N GLY A 364 -12.68 -19.48 16.61
CA GLY A 364 -11.59 -20.36 17.03
C GLY A 364 -10.28 -20.04 16.31
N LYS A 365 -10.34 -19.85 14.98
CA LYS A 365 -9.17 -19.46 14.18
C LYS A 365 -8.66 -18.08 14.52
N VAL A 366 -9.57 -17.13 14.76
CA VAL A 366 -9.21 -15.76 15.15
C VAL A 366 -8.56 -15.74 16.53
N LEU A 367 -9.15 -16.42 17.53
CA LEU A 367 -8.55 -16.53 18.85
C LEU A 367 -7.17 -17.20 18.80
N GLU A 368 -6.99 -18.24 17.98
CA GLU A 368 -5.69 -18.87 17.80
C GLU A 368 -4.69 -17.95 17.12
N ALA A 369 -5.11 -17.11 16.17
CA ALA A 369 -4.25 -16.10 15.56
C ALA A 369 -3.77 -15.07 16.59
N TYR A 370 -4.65 -14.60 17.48
CA TYR A 370 -4.24 -13.73 18.60
C TYR A 370 -3.29 -14.44 19.57
N ARG A 371 -3.52 -15.71 19.88
CA ARG A 371 -2.59 -16.50 20.70
C ARG A 371 -1.24 -16.72 20.02
N ALA A 372 -1.23 -16.96 18.72
CA ALA A 372 -0.01 -17.10 17.94
C ALA A 372 0.78 -15.79 17.91
N TRP A 373 0.09 -14.65 17.73
CA TRP A 373 0.67 -13.32 17.88
C TRP A 373 1.28 -13.13 19.28
N TYR A 374 0.56 -13.42 20.35
CA TYR A 374 1.10 -13.29 21.72
C TYR A 374 2.30 -14.20 21.98
N ARG A 375 2.28 -15.45 21.49
CA ARG A 375 3.40 -16.40 21.58
C ARG A 375 4.64 -15.92 20.81
N SER A 376 4.49 -15.01 19.86
CA SER A 376 5.62 -14.40 19.15
C SER A 376 6.35 -13.31 19.95
N GLY A 377 5.91 -13.02 21.18
CA GLY A 377 6.56 -12.08 22.10
C GLY A 377 6.47 -10.62 21.63
N PRO A 378 5.25 -10.05 21.53
CA PRO A 378 5.11 -8.63 21.22
C PRO A 378 5.75 -7.78 22.32
N PHE A 379 6.32 -6.65 21.94
CA PHE A 379 6.99 -5.73 22.88
C PHE A 379 5.98 -4.93 23.70
N ASP A 380 4.76 -4.77 23.18
CA ASP A 380 3.62 -4.22 23.90
C ASP A 380 2.41 -5.14 23.84
N VAL A 381 1.59 -5.13 24.90
CA VAL A 381 0.31 -5.84 25.00
C VAL A 381 -0.42 -5.41 26.27
N GLY A 382 -1.62 -4.85 26.10
CA GLY A 382 -2.47 -4.45 27.22
C GLY A 382 -2.83 -5.60 28.18
N ASP A 383 -2.98 -5.29 29.47
CA ASP A 383 -3.17 -6.30 30.54
C ASP A 383 -4.43 -7.17 30.35
N THR A 384 -5.54 -6.57 29.89
CA THR A 384 -6.79 -7.31 29.65
C THR A 384 -6.62 -8.29 28.49
N THR A 385 -5.97 -7.86 27.41
CA THR A 385 -5.62 -8.72 26.27
C THR A 385 -4.72 -9.87 26.73
N ARG A 386 -3.63 -9.55 27.45
CA ARG A 386 -2.68 -10.54 27.98
C ARG A 386 -3.39 -11.62 28.79
N ALA A 387 -4.22 -11.20 29.74
CA ALA A 387 -4.97 -12.10 30.61
C ALA A 387 -5.89 -13.03 29.80
N ALA A 388 -6.62 -12.48 28.82
CA ALA A 388 -7.52 -13.28 28.00
C ALA A 388 -6.79 -14.32 27.16
N LEU A 389 -5.64 -13.97 26.57
CA LEU A 389 -4.89 -14.89 25.70
C LEU A 389 -4.25 -16.05 26.46
N VAL A 390 -4.03 -15.90 27.77
CA VAL A 390 -3.65 -17.01 28.68
C VAL A 390 -4.84 -17.71 29.33
N GLY A 391 -6.08 -17.34 28.96
CA GLY A 391 -7.30 -18.05 29.35
C GLY A 391 -8.11 -17.40 30.48
N TYR A 392 -7.81 -16.16 30.87
CA TYR A 392 -8.53 -15.43 31.93
C TYR A 392 -9.23 -14.18 31.40
N LEU A 393 -10.57 -14.19 31.38
CA LEU A 393 -11.36 -13.05 30.95
C LEU A 393 -11.62 -12.09 32.12
N VAL A 394 -11.20 -10.83 31.96
CA VAL A 394 -11.44 -9.76 32.94
C VAL A 394 -12.80 -9.11 32.65
N ALA A 395 -13.87 -9.66 33.25
CA ALA A 395 -15.26 -9.30 32.91
C ALA A 395 -15.60 -7.81 33.11
N ASP A 396 -15.00 -7.17 34.12
CA ASP A 396 -15.28 -5.78 34.49
C ASP A 396 -14.39 -4.76 33.73
N SER A 397 -13.44 -5.23 32.92
CA SER A 397 -12.54 -4.35 32.18
C SER A 397 -13.26 -3.64 31.04
N GLN A 398 -13.11 -2.32 30.98
CA GLN A 398 -13.58 -1.47 29.88
C GLN A 398 -12.44 -0.97 29.00
N ALA A 399 -11.34 -1.72 28.94
CA ALA A 399 -10.19 -1.39 28.11
C ALA A 399 -10.55 -1.43 26.61
N ASN A 400 -9.82 -0.65 25.81
CA ASN A 400 -9.99 -0.49 24.36
C ASN A 400 -9.32 -1.59 23.51
N GLY A 401 -8.68 -2.59 24.12
CA GLY A 401 -7.88 -3.61 23.43
C GLY A 401 -8.63 -4.48 22.40
N SER A 402 -9.97 -4.52 22.44
CA SER A 402 -10.78 -5.13 21.38
C SER A 402 -11.22 -4.16 20.27
N LEU A 403 -11.34 -2.86 20.58
CA LEU A 403 -11.70 -1.83 19.62
C LEU A 403 -10.55 -1.53 18.66
N MET A 404 -9.32 -1.45 19.18
CA MET A 404 -8.12 -1.11 18.40
C MET A 404 -7.83 -2.01 17.21
N ARG A 405 -8.28 -3.27 17.27
CA ARG A 405 -8.02 -4.29 16.25
C ARG A 405 -9.21 -4.57 15.34
N ALA A 406 -10.30 -3.81 15.44
CA ALA A 406 -11.59 -4.15 14.84
C ALA A 406 -11.74 -3.76 13.36
N SER A 407 -10.82 -2.99 12.78
CA SER A 407 -10.95 -2.52 11.38
C SER A 407 -11.09 -3.64 10.32
N PRO A 408 -10.45 -4.82 10.47
CA PRO A 408 -10.66 -5.93 9.52
C PRO A 408 -12.10 -6.43 9.50
N LEU A 409 -12.80 -6.40 10.64
CA LEU A 409 -14.21 -6.80 10.74
C LEU A 409 -15.10 -5.85 9.94
N ALA A 410 -14.80 -4.55 9.96
CA ALA A 410 -15.54 -3.55 9.20
C ALA A 410 -15.38 -3.75 7.68
N ILE A 411 -14.17 -4.08 7.22
CA ILE A 411 -13.92 -4.38 5.81
C ILE A 411 -14.67 -5.66 5.40
N LEU A 412 -14.60 -6.71 6.24
CA LEU A 412 -15.35 -7.94 6.02
C LEU A 412 -16.86 -7.67 5.94
N ALA A 413 -17.40 -6.83 6.82
CA ALA A 413 -18.82 -6.53 6.94
C ALA A 413 -19.35 -5.51 5.91
N HIS A 414 -18.59 -5.13 4.87
CA HIS A 414 -18.98 -4.09 3.91
C HIS A 414 -20.33 -4.35 3.18
N ARG A 415 -20.81 -5.61 3.13
CA ARG A 415 -22.13 -5.97 2.57
C ARG A 415 -23.18 -6.29 3.63
N SER A 416 -22.78 -6.38 4.89
CA SER A 416 -23.65 -6.81 5.99
C SER A 416 -24.67 -5.74 6.36
N ARG A 417 -25.81 -6.18 6.89
CA ARG A 417 -26.74 -5.26 7.58
C ARG A 417 -26.11 -4.76 8.89
N PRO A 418 -26.50 -3.58 9.41
CA PRO A 418 -25.94 -3.04 10.65
C PRO A 418 -25.98 -4.01 11.83
N GLU A 419 -27.05 -4.79 11.98
CA GLU A 419 -27.20 -5.77 13.07
C GLU A 419 -26.22 -6.94 12.93
N GLU A 420 -25.96 -7.40 11.70
CA GLU A 420 -25.00 -8.46 11.41
C GLU A 420 -23.56 -7.98 11.63
N ALA A 421 -23.27 -6.74 11.21
CA ALA A 421 -21.99 -6.08 11.43
C ALA A 421 -21.72 -5.85 12.94
N ALA A 422 -22.74 -5.43 13.69
CA ALA A 422 -22.69 -5.29 15.13
C ALA A 422 -22.39 -6.62 15.83
N GLU A 423 -23.10 -7.69 15.47
CA GLU A 423 -22.89 -9.00 16.07
C GLU A 423 -21.49 -9.56 15.79
N LEU A 424 -20.97 -9.37 14.57
CA LEU A 424 -19.59 -9.71 14.24
C LEU A 424 -18.60 -9.00 15.17
N GLY A 425 -18.77 -7.69 15.37
CA GLY A 425 -17.95 -6.92 16.30
C GLY A 425 -18.07 -7.37 17.76
N ARG A 426 -19.30 -7.62 18.23
CA ARG A 426 -19.58 -8.11 19.59
C ARG A 426 -18.95 -9.48 19.84
N ARG A 427 -18.92 -10.36 18.83
CA ARG A 427 -18.31 -11.70 18.88
C ARG A 427 -16.80 -11.64 19.03
N ASP A 428 -16.10 -10.89 18.16
CA ASP A 428 -14.64 -10.75 18.29
C ASP A 428 -14.25 -10.10 19.62
N SER A 429 -14.96 -9.04 20.01
CA SER A 429 -14.67 -8.37 21.28
C SER A 429 -14.76 -9.33 22.45
N ALA A 430 -15.77 -10.20 22.48
CA ALA A 430 -15.97 -11.16 23.56
C ALA A 430 -14.84 -12.19 23.72
N LEU A 431 -13.99 -12.39 22.70
CA LEU A 431 -12.82 -13.27 22.79
C LEU A 431 -11.80 -12.80 23.83
N THR A 432 -11.75 -11.49 24.13
CA THR A 432 -10.79 -10.91 25.09
C THR A 432 -11.39 -9.87 26.04
N HIS A 433 -12.38 -9.13 25.59
CA HIS A 433 -13.06 -8.04 26.31
C HIS A 433 -14.57 -8.29 26.31
N PRO A 434 -15.09 -9.16 27.21
CA PRO A 434 -16.50 -9.55 27.22
C PRO A 434 -17.43 -8.49 27.82
N HIS A 435 -16.88 -7.41 28.40
CA HIS A 435 -17.69 -6.35 28.99
C HIS A 435 -18.64 -5.73 27.95
N PRO A 436 -19.94 -5.54 28.26
CA PRO A 436 -20.93 -5.04 27.30
C PRO A 436 -20.51 -3.73 26.60
N VAL A 437 -19.98 -2.77 27.34
CA VAL A 437 -19.51 -1.48 26.78
C VAL A 437 -18.41 -1.67 25.72
N CYS A 438 -17.46 -2.60 25.91
CA CYS A 438 -16.43 -2.88 24.90
C CYS A 438 -17.06 -3.46 23.63
N ARG A 439 -17.95 -4.45 23.82
CA ARG A 439 -18.65 -5.12 22.72
C ARG A 439 -19.50 -4.15 21.91
N ASP A 440 -20.22 -3.25 22.58
CA ASP A 440 -21.08 -2.25 21.94
C ASP A 440 -20.29 -1.12 21.28
N ALA A 441 -19.15 -0.72 21.85
CA ALA A 441 -18.25 0.24 21.23
C ALA A 441 -17.64 -0.31 19.92
N VAL A 442 -17.19 -1.57 19.95
CA VAL A 442 -16.71 -2.28 18.75
C VAL A 442 -17.81 -2.39 17.70
N ALA A 443 -19.05 -2.73 18.10
CA ALA A 443 -20.18 -2.79 17.19
C ALA A 443 -20.46 -1.45 16.48
N ALA A 444 -20.52 -0.34 17.23
CA ALA A 444 -20.72 0.99 16.66
C ALA A 444 -19.62 1.37 15.66
N PHE A 445 -18.35 1.09 16.01
CA PHE A 445 -17.23 1.31 15.11
C PHE A 445 -17.30 0.47 13.84
N VAL A 446 -17.62 -0.83 13.95
CA VAL A 446 -17.73 -1.74 12.80
C VAL A 446 -18.86 -1.31 11.88
N ILE A 447 -20.02 -0.88 12.41
CA ILE A 447 -21.15 -0.36 11.61
C ILE A 447 -20.76 0.90 10.84
N ALA A 448 -20.20 1.91 11.51
CA ALA A 448 -19.84 3.17 10.86
C ALA A 448 -18.80 2.93 9.76
N THR A 449 -17.76 2.16 10.08
CA THR A 449 -16.65 1.90 9.18
C THR A 449 -17.06 1.04 7.99
N SER A 450 -17.89 0.00 8.19
CA SER A 450 -18.39 -0.82 7.08
C SER A 450 -19.30 -0.03 6.15
N ARG A 451 -20.16 0.84 6.71
CA ARG A 451 -21.00 1.78 5.95
C ARG A 451 -20.16 2.74 5.11
N ALA A 452 -19.10 3.31 5.68
CA ALA A 452 -18.16 4.19 4.97
C ALA A 452 -17.51 3.47 3.79
N ILE A 453 -17.00 2.24 4.02
CA ILE A 453 -16.38 1.41 2.97
C ILE A 453 -17.40 1.07 1.88
N ALA A 454 -18.63 0.70 2.22
CA ALA A 454 -19.61 0.23 1.25
C ALA A 454 -20.16 1.32 0.32
N ARG A 455 -20.23 2.58 0.78
CA ARG A 455 -21.04 3.62 0.13
C ARG A 455 -20.23 4.83 -0.33
N GLY A 456 -19.07 5.05 0.29
CA GLY A 456 -18.17 6.16 0.00
C GLY A 456 -18.54 7.47 0.67
N GLY A 457 -17.53 8.27 1.00
CA GLY A 457 -17.58 9.74 1.06
C GLY A 457 -18.49 10.45 2.06
N GLU A 458 -19.22 9.76 2.95
CA GLU A 458 -20.16 10.41 3.87
C GLU A 458 -19.82 10.11 5.33
N ALA A 459 -19.05 11.02 5.95
CA ALA A 459 -18.75 10.96 7.39
C ALA A 459 -20.03 10.96 8.23
N GLU A 460 -20.99 11.82 7.88
CA GLU A 460 -22.30 11.93 8.51
C GLU A 460 -23.09 10.63 8.34
N GLY A 461 -23.04 10.01 7.17
CA GLY A 461 -23.75 8.75 6.90
C GLY A 461 -23.20 7.59 7.75
N ALA A 462 -21.89 7.55 7.97
CA ALA A 462 -21.26 6.58 8.86
C ALA A 462 -21.62 6.83 10.34
N TYR A 463 -21.59 8.09 10.77
CA TYR A 463 -22.01 8.52 12.11
C TYR A 463 -23.47 8.15 12.41
N GLU A 464 -24.39 8.54 11.53
CA GLU A 464 -25.82 8.30 11.71
C GLU A 464 -26.16 6.81 11.72
N ALA A 465 -25.46 5.99 10.94
CA ALA A 465 -25.65 4.53 10.97
C ALA A 465 -25.33 3.94 12.36
N ALA A 466 -24.21 4.33 12.95
CA ALA A 466 -23.83 3.87 14.29
C ALA A 466 -24.77 4.43 15.37
N LEU A 467 -25.14 5.72 15.29
CA LEU A 467 -26.03 6.35 16.25
C LEU A 467 -27.45 5.78 16.20
N ALA A 468 -27.99 5.53 15.01
CA ALA A 468 -29.31 4.94 14.83
C ALA A 468 -29.38 3.53 15.43
N TRP A 469 -28.36 2.70 15.17
CA TRP A 469 -28.24 1.38 15.78
C TRP A 469 -28.12 1.46 17.31
N ALA A 470 -27.27 2.36 17.82
CA ALA A 470 -27.05 2.50 19.25
C ALA A 470 -28.35 2.87 20.00
N ARG A 471 -29.18 3.73 19.39
CA ARG A 471 -30.50 4.10 19.90
C ARG A 471 -31.50 2.96 19.82
N SER A 472 -31.54 2.21 18.71
CA SER A 472 -32.49 1.11 18.54
C SER A 472 -32.23 -0.04 19.52
N GLU A 473 -30.97 -0.34 19.80
CA GLU A 473 -30.54 -1.36 20.76
C GLU A 473 -30.52 -0.87 22.22
N ALA A 474 -30.86 0.40 22.45
CA ALA A 474 -30.85 1.05 23.76
C ALA A 474 -29.49 0.95 24.51
N VAL A 475 -28.37 1.01 23.79
CA VAL A 475 -27.01 0.98 24.37
C VAL A 475 -26.59 2.37 24.83
N ALA A 476 -27.06 2.76 26.03
CA ALA A 476 -26.93 4.12 26.55
C ALA A 476 -25.48 4.66 26.58
N PRO A 477 -24.46 3.95 27.11
CA PRO A 477 -23.10 4.50 27.20
C PRO A 477 -22.50 4.86 25.83
N VAL A 478 -22.73 4.02 24.83
CA VAL A 478 -22.26 4.26 23.45
C VAL A 478 -23.06 5.39 22.81
N THR A 479 -24.38 5.42 22.99
CA THR A 479 -25.25 6.49 22.47
C THR A 479 -24.81 7.87 22.99
N GLU A 480 -24.58 7.99 24.31
CA GLU A 480 -24.11 9.22 24.94
C GLU A 480 -22.72 9.61 24.41
N THR A 481 -21.83 8.64 24.23
CA THR A 481 -20.48 8.86 23.69
C THR A 481 -20.53 9.41 22.25
N LEU A 482 -21.36 8.84 21.39
CA LEU A 482 -21.53 9.29 20.00
C LEU A 482 -22.16 10.70 19.93
N VAL A 483 -23.15 11.00 20.78
CA VAL A 483 -23.74 12.34 20.86
C VAL A 483 -22.69 13.36 21.34
N ARG A 484 -21.88 12.99 22.35
CA ARG A 484 -20.81 13.84 22.87
C ARG A 484 -19.71 14.10 21.83
N ALA A 485 -19.32 13.08 21.07
CA ALA A 485 -18.30 13.19 20.00
C ALA A 485 -18.66 14.26 18.95
N ALA A 486 -19.95 14.39 18.62
CA ALA A 486 -20.44 15.41 17.70
C ALA A 486 -20.32 16.83 18.27
N ALA A 487 -20.42 16.99 19.59
CA ALA A 487 -20.43 18.30 20.25
C ALA A 487 -19.06 18.77 20.75
N GLU A 488 -18.22 17.86 21.25
CA GLU A 488 -16.96 18.20 21.91
C GLU A 488 -15.85 17.17 21.71
N ALA A 489 -14.61 17.66 21.70
CA ALA A 489 -13.42 16.83 21.64
C ALA A 489 -13.25 15.99 22.92
N PRO A 490 -12.68 14.78 22.83
CA PRO A 490 -12.46 13.93 24.00
C PRO A 490 -11.38 14.54 24.92
N ARG A 491 -11.51 14.26 26.22
CA ARG A 491 -10.50 14.60 27.23
C ARG A 491 -9.63 13.38 27.52
N CYS A 492 -8.55 13.23 26.76
CA CYS A 492 -7.71 12.02 26.79
C CYS A 492 -6.82 11.91 28.04
N ASP A 493 -6.41 13.05 28.64
CA ASP A 493 -5.46 13.08 29.78
C ASP A 493 -6.15 13.09 31.17
N GLU A 494 -7.48 13.10 31.27
CA GLU A 494 -8.22 13.22 32.56
C GLU A 494 -8.46 11.87 33.28
N GLY A 495 -7.42 11.04 33.43
CA GLY A 495 -7.45 9.87 34.32
C GLY A 495 -8.17 8.61 33.81
N HIS A 496 -8.52 8.55 32.52
CA HIS A 496 -9.18 7.42 31.86
C HIS A 496 -8.39 6.88 30.65
N THR A 497 -7.06 6.87 30.73
CA THR A 497 -6.18 6.29 29.70
C THR A 497 -6.56 4.83 29.42
N GLY A 498 -6.66 4.46 28.15
CA GLY A 498 -7.06 3.12 27.72
C GLY A 498 -8.57 2.80 27.83
N TRP A 499 -9.42 3.77 28.20
CA TRP A 499 -10.86 3.52 28.28
C TRP A 499 -11.53 3.54 26.90
N VAL A 500 -12.25 2.47 26.57
CA VAL A 500 -12.87 2.26 25.24
C VAL A 500 -13.77 3.39 24.76
N LEU A 501 -14.50 4.08 25.66
CA LEU A 501 -15.38 5.18 25.26
C LEU A 501 -14.61 6.48 24.93
N VAL A 502 -13.43 6.68 25.49
CA VAL A 502 -12.56 7.82 25.11
C VAL A 502 -12.05 7.62 23.70
N THR A 503 -11.55 6.42 23.40
CA THR A 503 -11.11 6.03 22.04
C THR A 503 -12.23 6.14 21.03
N LEU A 504 -13.43 5.64 21.36
CA LEU A 504 -14.60 5.75 20.50
C LEU A 504 -14.99 7.21 20.24
N GLN A 505 -15.07 8.03 21.30
CA GLN A 505 -15.37 9.46 21.14
C GLN A 505 -14.33 10.15 20.25
N ASN A 506 -13.05 9.82 20.41
CA ASN A 506 -11.98 10.41 19.61
C ASN A 506 -12.18 10.13 18.12
N ALA A 507 -12.35 8.87 17.75
CA ALA A 507 -12.55 8.48 16.35
C ALA A 507 -13.79 9.15 15.72
N PHE A 508 -14.91 9.20 16.44
CA PHE A 508 -16.14 9.83 15.93
C PHE A 508 -16.10 11.36 15.95
N HIS A 509 -15.33 11.97 16.84
CA HIS A 509 -15.09 13.41 16.82
C HIS A 509 -14.28 13.78 15.57
N GLU A 510 -13.18 13.09 15.32
CA GLU A 510 -12.39 13.35 14.11
C GLU A 510 -13.15 13.02 12.83
N LEU A 511 -13.96 11.95 12.82
CA LEU A 511 -14.83 11.64 11.69
C LEU A 511 -15.67 12.85 11.25
N LEU A 512 -16.23 13.60 12.21
CA LEU A 512 -17.15 14.70 11.94
C LEU A 512 -16.46 16.05 11.71
N HIS A 513 -15.26 16.24 12.27
CA HIS A 513 -14.63 17.56 12.35
C HIS A 513 -13.28 17.67 11.64
N ALA A 514 -12.61 16.56 11.34
CA ALA A 514 -11.30 16.59 10.71
C ALA A 514 -11.39 16.99 9.23
N PRO A 515 -10.56 17.94 8.76
CA PRO A 515 -10.56 18.33 7.34
C PRO A 515 -9.85 17.31 6.42
N SER A 516 -9.09 16.37 7.00
CA SER A 516 -8.39 15.30 6.29
C SER A 516 -7.99 14.18 7.25
N VAL A 517 -7.62 13.01 6.70
CA VAL A 517 -7.09 11.90 7.49
C VAL A 517 -5.87 12.32 8.31
N GLU A 518 -4.92 13.01 7.67
CA GLU A 518 -3.71 13.48 8.34
C GLU A 518 -4.03 14.45 9.48
N ALA A 519 -4.90 15.43 9.24
CA ALA A 519 -5.27 16.40 10.26
C ALA A 519 -5.97 15.73 11.45
N GLY A 520 -6.88 14.79 11.20
CA GLY A 520 -7.61 14.08 12.25
C GLY A 520 -6.69 13.20 13.11
N VAL A 521 -5.88 12.36 12.48
CA VAL A 521 -4.92 11.50 13.20
C VAL A 521 -3.92 12.34 14.02
N VAL A 522 -3.41 13.44 13.46
CA VAL A 522 -2.49 14.33 14.18
C VAL A 522 -3.19 15.01 15.35
N ALA A 523 -4.43 15.48 15.16
CA ALA A 523 -5.22 16.07 16.25
C ALA A 523 -5.47 15.06 17.36
N THR A 524 -5.80 13.80 17.02
CA THR A 524 -5.93 12.70 17.96
C THR A 524 -4.68 12.50 18.80
N VAL A 525 -3.52 12.32 18.16
CA VAL A 525 -2.24 12.06 18.84
C VAL A 525 -1.83 13.24 19.72
N ARG A 526 -2.09 14.48 19.29
CA ARG A 526 -1.78 15.70 20.08
C ARG A 526 -2.52 15.80 21.40
N ARG A 527 -3.63 15.07 21.58
CA ARG A 527 -4.43 15.12 22.83
C ARG A 527 -3.83 14.29 23.97
N GLY A 528 -2.74 13.54 23.73
CA GLY A 528 -2.17 12.67 24.75
C GLY A 528 -3.06 11.47 25.07
N GLY A 529 -2.94 10.96 26.29
CA GLY A 529 -3.55 9.72 26.74
C GLY A 529 -2.96 8.51 26.02
N ASP A 530 -3.84 7.69 25.46
CA ASP A 530 -3.52 6.44 24.78
C ASP A 530 -3.34 6.67 23.27
N THR A 531 -2.20 7.26 22.90
CA THR A 531 -2.05 7.96 21.61
C THR A 531 -2.01 7.05 20.40
N ASP A 532 -1.38 5.90 20.49
CA ASP A 532 -1.34 4.83 19.48
C ASP A 532 -2.73 4.24 19.24
N THR A 533 -3.44 3.77 20.27
CA THR A 533 -4.78 3.21 20.10
C THR A 533 -5.78 4.24 19.61
N ASN A 534 -5.77 5.45 20.18
CA ASN A 534 -6.66 6.51 19.70
C ASN A 534 -6.36 6.85 18.23
N GLY A 535 -5.07 6.96 17.88
CA GLY A 535 -4.63 7.21 16.51
C GLY A 535 -5.06 6.10 15.56
N ALA A 536 -4.90 4.83 15.95
CA ALA A 536 -5.24 3.66 15.16
C ALA A 536 -6.73 3.64 14.80
N VAL A 537 -7.61 3.80 15.80
CA VAL A 537 -9.07 3.75 15.58
C VAL A 537 -9.56 4.95 14.78
N ALA A 538 -9.05 6.16 15.07
CA ALA A 538 -9.40 7.36 14.30
C ALA A 538 -8.90 7.25 12.84
N GLY A 539 -7.66 6.80 12.65
CA GLY A 539 -7.05 6.61 11.33
C GLY A 539 -7.79 5.57 10.51
N ALA A 540 -8.23 4.46 11.10
CA ALA A 540 -9.02 3.44 10.43
C ALA A 540 -10.34 4.01 9.89
N LEU A 541 -11.10 4.71 10.74
CA LEU A 541 -12.40 5.27 10.38
C LEU A 541 -12.28 6.40 9.33
N LEU A 542 -11.32 7.31 9.49
CA LEU A 542 -11.05 8.37 8.51
C LEU A 542 -10.57 7.78 7.18
N GLY A 543 -9.69 6.79 7.22
CA GLY A 543 -9.20 6.06 6.04
C GLY A 543 -10.31 5.32 5.29
N ALA A 544 -11.28 4.76 6.01
CA ALA A 544 -12.47 4.13 5.44
C ALA A 544 -13.39 5.13 4.70
N VAL A 545 -13.45 6.38 5.14
CA VAL A 545 -14.26 7.43 4.48
C VAL A 545 -13.54 7.99 3.26
N HIS A 546 -12.27 8.37 3.42
CA HIS A 546 -11.54 9.15 2.41
C HIS A 546 -10.73 8.31 1.43
N GLY A 547 -10.46 7.04 1.75
CA GLY A 547 -9.73 6.11 0.91
C GLY A 547 -8.21 6.28 0.93
N ARG A 548 -7.52 5.32 0.29
CA ARG A 548 -6.06 5.17 0.29
C ARG A 548 -5.32 6.43 -0.16
N SER A 549 -5.83 7.12 -1.17
CA SER A 549 -5.16 8.30 -1.75
C SER A 549 -5.12 9.49 -0.79
N ALA A 550 -6.01 9.53 0.21
CA ALA A 550 -6.02 10.54 1.26
C ALA A 550 -4.97 10.27 2.36
N ILE A 551 -4.43 9.05 2.45
CA ILE A 551 -3.33 8.74 3.37
C ILE A 551 -2.03 9.39 2.82
N PRO A 552 -1.29 10.18 3.62
CA PRO A 552 -0.05 10.80 3.21
C PRO A 552 0.91 9.82 2.50
N VAL A 553 1.54 10.29 1.43
CA VAL A 553 2.49 9.47 0.64
C VAL A 553 3.61 8.91 1.54
N GLN A 554 4.14 9.73 2.45
CA GLN A 554 5.20 9.31 3.37
C GLN A 554 4.73 8.18 4.29
N TRP A 555 3.51 8.25 4.83
CA TRP A 555 2.96 7.20 5.69
C TRP A 555 2.82 5.88 4.92
N ARG A 556 2.21 5.92 3.73
CA ARG A 556 2.06 4.73 2.86
C ARG A 556 3.41 4.13 2.48
N SER A 557 4.40 4.97 2.19
CA SER A 557 5.75 4.56 1.84
C SER A 557 6.45 3.85 3.02
N MET A 558 6.35 4.40 4.22
CA MET A 558 6.95 3.81 5.41
C MET A 558 6.29 2.48 5.79
N ILE A 559 4.96 2.41 5.74
CA ILE A 559 4.21 1.17 5.99
C ILE A 559 4.59 0.08 4.98
N SER A 560 4.50 0.37 3.68
CA SER A 560 4.76 -0.62 2.62
C SER A 560 6.24 -1.03 2.48
N SER A 561 7.16 -0.31 3.12
CA SER A 561 8.58 -0.66 3.20
C SER A 561 9.00 -1.21 4.57
N CYS A 562 8.09 -1.23 5.56
CA CYS A 562 8.42 -1.59 6.93
C CYS A 562 8.63 -3.09 7.11
N ARG A 563 9.87 -3.47 7.42
CA ARG A 563 10.25 -4.82 7.81
C ARG A 563 10.97 -4.74 9.15
N PRO A 564 10.28 -5.02 10.26
CA PRO A 564 10.88 -5.15 11.59
C PRO A 564 11.85 -6.35 11.69
N HIS A 565 12.92 -6.33 10.90
CA HIS A 565 13.93 -7.37 10.81
C HIS A 565 15.04 -7.10 11.83
N PRO A 566 15.70 -8.13 12.41
CA PRO A 566 16.81 -7.97 13.36
C PRO A 566 17.99 -7.12 12.87
N LEU A 567 18.11 -6.85 11.57
CA LEU A 567 19.14 -5.97 11.01
C LEU A 567 18.84 -4.47 11.17
N ARG A 568 17.62 -4.10 11.54
CA ARG A 568 17.11 -2.71 11.52
C ARG A 568 16.33 -2.36 12.77
N ALA A 569 15.43 -3.23 13.22
CA ALA A 569 14.49 -2.92 14.30
C ALA A 569 15.08 -3.21 15.68
N ALA A 570 14.82 -2.32 16.64
CA ALA A 570 15.06 -2.57 18.06
C ALA A 570 14.18 -3.71 18.59
N HIS A 571 12.93 -3.74 18.13
CA HIS A 571 11.98 -4.82 18.40
C HIS A 571 11.67 -5.58 17.11
N PRO A 572 12.48 -6.58 16.73
CA PRO A 572 12.19 -7.38 15.55
C PRO A 572 10.93 -8.21 15.74
N ARG A 573 10.14 -8.34 14.67
CA ARG A 573 8.86 -9.05 14.66
C ARG A 573 8.84 -10.09 13.55
N PRO A 574 8.14 -11.23 13.72
CA PRO A 574 8.01 -12.21 12.65
C PRO A 574 7.29 -11.62 11.43
N ARG A 575 7.45 -12.25 10.26
CA ARG A 575 6.81 -11.79 9.01
C ARG A 575 5.28 -11.68 9.11
N SER A 576 4.66 -12.49 9.95
CA SER A 576 3.23 -12.44 10.27
C SER A 576 2.79 -11.19 11.04
N CYS A 577 3.71 -10.27 11.34
CA CYS A 577 3.45 -8.96 11.93
C CYS A 577 3.87 -7.81 11.01
N TRP A 578 4.50 -8.09 9.87
CA TRP A 578 4.93 -7.04 8.94
C TRP A 578 3.72 -6.46 8.20
N PRO A 579 3.62 -5.14 7.99
CA PRO A 579 2.46 -4.52 7.34
C PRO A 579 2.59 -4.42 5.80
N VAL A 580 3.61 -5.05 5.21
CA VAL A 580 3.98 -4.87 3.79
C VAL A 580 2.93 -5.37 2.79
N ASP A 581 1.97 -6.16 3.23
CA ASP A 581 0.88 -6.75 2.46
C ASP A 581 -0.51 -6.23 2.89
N ALA A 582 -0.56 -5.08 3.58
CA ALA A 582 -1.82 -4.49 4.06
C ALA A 582 -2.81 -4.21 2.92
N LEU A 583 -2.34 -3.91 1.71
CA LEU A 583 -3.22 -3.67 0.56
C LEU A 583 -3.92 -4.96 0.11
N GLU A 584 -3.17 -6.05 0.02
CA GLU A 584 -3.67 -7.38 -0.33
C GLU A 584 -4.59 -7.93 0.75
N LEU A 585 -4.32 -7.65 2.03
CA LEU A 585 -5.20 -8.04 3.14
C LEU A 585 -6.54 -7.31 3.08
N ALA A 586 -6.55 -6.00 2.80
CA ALA A 586 -7.80 -5.25 2.63
C ALA A 586 -8.65 -5.83 1.49
N GLU A 587 -8.02 -6.18 0.36
CA GLU A 587 -8.69 -6.81 -0.77
C GLU A 587 -9.22 -8.21 -0.43
N GLY A 588 -8.40 -9.03 0.24
CA GLY A 588 -8.80 -10.36 0.69
C GLY A 588 -9.99 -10.33 1.65
N LEU A 589 -10.08 -9.34 2.53
CA LEU A 589 -11.20 -9.16 3.45
C LEU A 589 -12.50 -8.79 2.71
N LEU A 590 -12.43 -7.91 1.72
CA LEU A 590 -13.58 -7.60 0.86
C LEU A 590 -14.08 -8.86 0.13
N LEU A 591 -13.16 -9.69 -0.38
CA LEU A 591 -13.50 -10.94 -1.06
C LEU A 591 -14.07 -12.01 -0.12
N ALA A 592 -13.60 -12.06 1.14
CA ALA A 592 -14.14 -12.96 2.17
C ALA A 592 -15.51 -12.52 2.69
N GLY A 593 -15.84 -11.23 2.57
CA GLY A 593 -17.12 -10.64 2.95
C GLY A 593 -18.16 -10.65 1.83
N ALA A 594 -17.83 -11.28 0.69
CA ALA A 594 -18.58 -11.21 -0.56
C ALA A 594 -19.82 -12.09 -0.59
#